data_AF-A0A9X2RHD0-F1
#
_entry.id   AF-A0A9X2RHD0-F1
#
_cell.length_a   1.000
_cell.length_b   1.000
_cell.length_c   1.000
_cell.angle_alpha   90.00
_cell.angle_beta   90.00
_cell.angle_gamma   90.00
#
_symmetry.space_group_name_H-M   'P 1'
#
loop_
_entity.id
_entity.type
_entity.pdbx_description
1 polymer ?
#
loop_
_entity_poly.entity_id
_entity_poly.type
_entity_poly.pdbx_seq_one_letter_code
_entity_poly.pdbx_strand_id
1 'polypeptide(L)' 'MKNWHWIALGILLITSLILEFTYLADYASHWWNHVPAFYALWGGLGCAALIFISKGLGKIFILSDEDYYDA' A
#
# COMPACT_ATOMS: atom_id res chain seq x y z
N MET A 1 8.03 9.92 20.27
CA MET A 1 7.55 9.45 18.94
C MET A 1 7.56 10.67 18.03
N LYS A 2 8.56 10.81 17.14
CA LYS A 2 8.69 12.04 16.33
C LYS A 2 7.71 11.96 15.16
N ASN A 3 6.76 12.89 15.09
CA ASN A 3 5.65 12.90 14.12
C ASN A 3 6.09 13.09 12.64
N TRP A 4 7.41 13.15 12.40
CA TRP A 4 8.01 13.41 11.10
C TRP A 4 7.56 12.43 10.01
N HIS A 5 7.40 11.15 10.35
CA HIS A 5 7.01 10.13 9.37
C HIS A 5 5.58 10.35 8.85
N TRP A 6 4.67 10.82 9.70
CA TRP A 6 3.31 11.20 9.28
C TRP A 6 3.31 12.41 8.37
N ILE A 7 4.17 13.39 8.65
CA ILE A 7 4.35 14.58 7.80
C ILE A 7 4.91 14.16 6.44
N ALA A 8 5.96 13.34 6.42
CA ALA A 8 6.58 12.85 5.19
C ALA A 8 5.59 12.04 4.33
N LEU A 9 4.81 11.14 4.95
CA LEU A 9 3.77 10.38 4.25
C LEU A 9 2.68 11.27 3.68
N GLY A 10 2.22 12.27 4.46
CA GLY A 10 1.24 13.25 4.00
C GLY A 10 1.74 14.04 2.78
N ILE A 11 2.99 14.52 2.81
CA ILE A 11 3.61 15.24 1.69
C ILE A 11 3.69 14.35 0.44
N LEU A 12 4.12 13.09 0.60
CA LEU A 12 4.26 12.14 -0.51
C LEU A 12 2.91 11.84 -1.16
N LEU A 13 1.86 11.65 -0.35
CA LEU A 13 0.48 11.44 -0.83
C LEU A 13 -0.05 12.69 -1.57
N ILE A 14 0.10 13.88 -0.99
CA ILE A 14 -0.33 15.12 -1.65
C ILE A 14 0.39 15.30 -3.00
N THR A 15 1.69 15.05 -3.03
CA THR A 15 2.50 15.15 -4.25
C THR A 15 2.03 14.16 -5.32
N SER A 16 1.72 12.91 -4.95
CA SER A 16 1.22 11.93 -5.91
C SER A 16 -0.14 12.31 -6.48
N LEU A 17 -1.06 12.84 -5.66
CA LEU A 17 -2.35 13.33 -6.13
C LEU A 17 -2.20 14.52 -7.08
N ILE A 18 -1.33 15.48 -6.76
CA ILE A 18 -1.07 16.63 -7.64
C ILE A 18 -0.60 16.13 -9.01
N LEU A 19 0.36 15.21 -9.05
CA LEU A 19 0.86 14.65 -10.31
C LEU A 19 -0.23 13.89 -11.08
N GLU A 20 -1.07 13.13 -10.38
CA GLU A 20 -2.17 12.40 -10.99
C GLU A 20 -3.15 13.34 -11.71
N PHE A 21 -3.62 14.38 -11.01
CA PHE A 21 -4.60 15.32 -11.56
C PHE A 21 -4.02 16.32 -12.56
N THR A 22 -2.74 16.68 -12.46
CA THR A 22 -2.12 17.71 -13.32
C THR A 22 -1.39 17.16 -14.55
N TYR A 23 -0.84 15.94 -14.46
CA TYR A 23 -0.06 15.34 -15.53
C TYR A 23 -0.67 14.06 -16.08
N LEU A 24 -1.30 13.20 -15.28
CA LEU A 24 -1.76 11.90 -15.79
C LEU A 24 -3.16 11.95 -16.40
N ALA A 25 -3.98 12.94 -16.03
CA ALA A 25 -5.33 13.12 -16.55
C ALA A 25 -5.36 13.29 -18.09
N ASP A 26 -4.41 14.02 -18.66
CA ASP A 26 -4.38 14.33 -20.11
C ASP A 26 -3.48 13.39 -20.93
N TYR A 27 -2.47 12.77 -20.33
CA TYR A 27 -1.40 12.09 -21.07
C TYR A 27 -1.64 10.59 -21.35
N ALA A 28 -2.55 9.93 -20.64
CA ALA A 28 -2.75 8.50 -20.79
C ALA A 28 -4.24 8.15 -20.86
N SER A 29 -4.67 7.58 -21.98
CA SER A 29 -6.04 7.10 -22.23
C SER A 29 -6.35 5.77 -21.54
N HIS A 30 -5.73 5.49 -20.39
CA HIS A 30 -6.09 4.31 -19.62
C HIS A 30 -7.38 4.56 -18.84
N TRP A 31 -8.27 3.58 -18.83
CA TRP A 31 -9.57 3.66 -18.16
C TRP A 31 -9.44 3.95 -16.65
N TRP A 32 -8.35 3.52 -16.01
CA TRP A 32 -8.11 3.78 -14.59
C TRP A 32 -7.74 5.23 -14.29
N ASN A 33 -7.32 6.03 -15.28
CA ASN A 33 -7.08 7.47 -15.06
C ASN A 33 -8.38 8.27 -14.90
N HIS A 34 -9.53 7.68 -15.24
CA HIS A 34 -10.84 8.25 -14.87
C HIS A 34 -11.18 8.04 -13.39
N VAL A 35 -10.48 7.13 -12.70
CA VAL A 35 -10.69 6.89 -11.27
C VAL A 35 -9.81 7.87 -10.50
N PRO A 36 -10.39 8.79 -9.72
CA PRO A 36 -9.60 9.74 -8.94
C PRO A 36 -8.82 9.01 -7.84
N ALA A 37 -7.57 9.44 -7.63
CA ALA A 37 -6.64 8.86 -6.66
C ALA A 37 -6.31 7.38 -6.93
N PHE A 38 -6.44 6.90 -8.17
CA PHE A 38 -6.28 5.49 -8.51
C PHE A 38 -4.93 4.94 -8.03
N TYR A 39 -3.85 5.66 -8.29
CA TYR A 39 -2.50 5.18 -7.96
C TYR A 39 -2.24 5.16 -6.46
N ALA A 40 -2.76 6.15 -5.73
CA ALA A 40 -2.68 6.18 -4.27
C ALA A 40 -3.49 5.03 -3.64
N LEU A 41 -4.70 4.79 -4.14
CA LEU A 41 -5.55 3.68 -3.69
C LEU A 41 -4.94 2.32 -4.03
N TRP A 42 -4.45 2.14 -5.25
CA TRP A 42 -3.83 0.90 -5.68
C TRP A 42 -2.54 0.60 -4.91
N GLY A 43 -1.69 1.60 -4.70
CA GLY A 43 -0.49 1.46 -3.88
C GLY A 43 -0.80 1.15 -2.41
N GLY A 44 -1.79 1.84 -1.83
CA GLY A 44 -2.25 1.61 -0.47
C GLY A 44 -2.85 0.22 -0.27
N LEU A 45 -3.75 -0.20 -1.17
CA LEU A 45 -4.34 -1.53 -1.18
C LEU A 45 -3.29 -2.62 -1.42
N GLY A 46 -2.35 -2.40 -2.34
CA GLY A 46 -1.26 -3.33 -2.60
C GLY A 46 -0.38 -3.52 -1.35
N CYS A 47 -0.02 -2.44 -0.67
CA CYS A 47 0.74 -2.52 0.57
C CYS A 47 -0.03 -3.26 1.69
N ALA A 48 -1.31 -2.94 1.88
CA ALA A 48 -2.17 -3.63 2.83
C ALA A 48 -2.30 -5.13 2.50
N ALA A 49 -2.55 -5.45 1.24
CA ALA A 49 -2.63 -6.82 0.75
C ALA A 49 -1.34 -7.58 1.01
N LEU A 50 -0.17 -6.99 0.73
CA LEU A 50 1.13 -7.58 1.04
C LEU A 50 1.26 -7.89 2.53
N ILE A 51 0.88 -6.98 3.42
CA ILE A 51 0.95 -7.20 4.87
C ILE A 51 0.04 -8.36 5.29
N PHE A 52 -1.23 -8.35 4.85
CA PHE A 52 -2.20 -9.38 5.25
C PHE A 52 -1.87 -10.75 4.67
N ILE A 53 -1.48 -10.81 3.39
CA ILE A 53 -1.06 -12.05 2.74
C ILE A 53 0.20 -12.59 3.41
N SER A 54 1.20 -11.74 3.70
CA SER A 54 2.41 -12.17 4.39
C SER A 54 2.13 -12.71 5.79
N LYS A 55 1.23 -12.07 6.54
CA LYS A 55 0.78 -12.59 7.85
C LYS A 55 0.05 -13.92 7.73
N GLY A 56 -0.84 -14.06 6.75
CA GLY A 56 -1.58 -15.29 6.50
C GLY A 56 -0.65 -16.45 6.12
N LEU A 57 0.27 -16.20 5.20
CA LEU A 57 1.27 -17.18 4.78
C LEU A 57 2.20 -17.56 5.93
N GLY A 58 2.61 -16.58 6.76
CA GLY A 58 3.37 -16.82 7.97
C GLY A 58 2.67 -17.80 8.90
N LYS A 59 1.38 -17.60 9.17
CA LYS A 59 0.58 -18.47 10.05
C LYS A 59 0.32 -19.86 9.49
N ILE A 60 0.18 -20.00 8.17
CA ILE A 60 -0.16 -21.28 7.53
C ILE A 60 1.08 -22.13 7.26
N PHE A 61 2.21 -21.51 6.89
CA PHE A 61 3.36 -22.22 6.34
C PHE A 61 4.65 -22.08 7.15
N ILE A 62 4.83 -21.01 7.94
CA ILE A 62 6.15 -20.65 8.50
C ILE A 62 6.17 -20.78 10.03
N LEU A 63 5.09 -20.41 10.72
CA LEU A 63 5.00 -20.62 12.16
C LEU A 63 4.78 -22.11 12.42
N SER A 64 5.77 -22.74 13.05
CA SER A 64 5.60 -24.05 13.68
C SER A 64 4.57 -23.92 14.80
N ASP A 65 3.78 -24.97 15.00
CA ASP A 65 2.83 -25.06 16.11
C ASP A 65 3.57 -24.87 17.45
N GLU A 66 2.92 -24.25 18.44
CA GLU A 66 3.57 -23.93 19.73
C GLU A 66 4.05 -25.22 20.43
N ASP A 67 3.37 -26.33 20.19
CA ASP A 67 3.69 -27.66 20.71
C ASP A 67 4.91 -28.35 20.03
N TYR A 68 5.52 -27.73 19.00
CA TYR A 68 6.64 -28.35 18.26
C TYR A 68 7.90 -28.58 19.12
N TYR A 69 8.07 -27.83 20.22
CA TYR A 69 9.20 -27.96 21.15
C TYR A 69 8.84 -28.59 22.50
N ASP A 70 7.57 -28.98 22.71
CA ASP A 70 7.11 -29.63 23.94
C ASP A 70 7.32 -31.16 23.94
N ALA A 71 8.09 -31.67 22.97
CA ALA A 71 8.48 -33.08 22.82
C ALA A 71 9.87 -33.39 23.41
#